data_AF-A0A6I1ZR45-F1
#
_entry.id   AF-A0A6I1ZR45-F1
#
_cell.length_a   1.000
_cell.length_b   1.000
_cell.length_c   1.000
_cell.angle_alpha   90.00
_cell.angle_beta   90.00
_cell.angle_gamma   90.00
#
_symmetry.space_group_name_H-M   'P 1'
#
loop_
_entity.id
_entity.type
_entity.pdbx_description
1 polymer ?
#
loop_
_entity_poly.entity_id
_entity_poly.type
_entity_poly.pdbx_seq_one_letter_code
_entity_poly.pdbx_strand_id
1 'polypeptide(L)' 'AWGEGNGYSHVRASLLGASLVVPFNNKKLALGTWQQIVVVDFDNRPRSRQILLQIMGE' A
#
# COMPACT_ATOMS: atom_id res chain seq x y z
N ALA A 1 -6.69 -4.32 27.91
CA ALA A 1 -6.27 -3.68 26.65
C ALA A 1 -7.35 -3.95 25.60
N TRP A 2 -7.66 -3.00 24.72
CA TRP A 2 -8.57 -3.25 23.58
C TRP A 2 -8.01 -4.42 22.74
N GLY A 3 -8.87 -5.40 22.45
CA GLY A 3 -8.51 -6.83 22.39
C GLY A 3 -7.60 -7.33 21.26
N GLU A 4 -7.27 -6.52 20.25
CA GLU A 4 -6.47 -6.98 19.10
C GLU A 4 -4.96 -6.71 19.23
N GLY A 5 -4.53 -5.79 20.11
CA GLY A 5 -3.10 -5.56 20.39
C GLY A 5 -2.27 -5.02 19.19
N ASN A 6 -2.91 -4.48 18.16
CA ASN A 6 -2.27 -3.99 16.93
C ASN A 6 -2.31 -2.47 16.78
N GLY A 7 -2.54 -1.69 17.85
CA GLY A 7 -2.65 -0.22 17.74
C GLY A 7 -1.45 0.47 17.07
N TYR A 8 -0.24 -0.11 17.19
CA TYR A 8 0.96 0.38 16.49
C TYR A 8 0.88 0.22 14.97
N SER A 9 0.10 -0.74 14.46
CA SER A 9 -0.09 -0.97 13.02
C SER A 9 -0.83 0.20 12.38
N HIS A 10 -1.84 0.73 13.07
CA HIS A 10 -2.59 1.91 12.64
C HIS A 10 -1.69 3.14 12.51
N VAL A 11 -0.85 3.41 13.51
CA VAL A 11 0.08 4.55 13.48
C VAL A 11 1.08 4.43 12.32
N ARG A 12 1.63 3.24 12.08
CA ARG A 12 2.56 2.98 10.96
C ARG A 12 1.88 3.13 9.60
N ALA A 13 0.67 2.59 9.46
CA ALA A 13 -0.10 2.69 8.22
C ALA A 13 -0.47 4.15 7.90
N SER A 14 -0.87 4.92 8.91
CA SER A 14 -1.16 6.35 8.76
C SER A 14 0.06 7.17 8.38
N LEU A 15 1.25 6.80 8.86
CA LEU A 15 2.50 7.51 8.55
C LEU A 15 2.99 7.25 7.12
N LEU A 16 2.89 6.01 6.63
CA LEU A 16 3.34 5.66 5.27
C LEU A 16 2.28 5.95 4.19
N GLY A 17 1.00 5.94 4.56
CA GLY A 17 -0.11 6.04 3.63
C GLY A 17 -0.59 4.67 3.14
N ALA A 18 -1.89 4.56 2.90
CA ALA A 18 -2.55 3.32 2.46
C ALA A 18 -2.68 3.21 0.94
N SER A 19 -2.22 4.22 0.18
CA SER A 19 -2.37 4.30 -1.27
C SER A 19 -1.22 5.10 -1.88
N LEU A 20 -0.97 4.85 -3.16
CA LEU A 20 -0.07 5.64 -3.98
C LEU A 20 -0.64 5.77 -5.40
N VAL A 21 -0.14 6.75 -6.14
CA VAL A 21 -0.46 6.94 -7.56
C VAL A 21 0.81 6.77 -8.37
N VAL A 22 0.75 5.96 -9.43
CA VAL A 22 1.85 5.80 -10.37
C VAL A 22 1.38 6.23 -11.76
N PRO A 23 2.04 7.19 -12.41
CA PRO A 23 1.69 7.59 -13.76
C PRO A 23 2.04 6.49 -14.76
N PHE A 24 1.35 6.49 -15.90
CA PHE A 24 1.67 5.64 -17.03
C PHE A 24 2.37 6.46 -18.11
N ASN A 25 3.37 5.86 -18.76
CA ASN A 25 3.99 6.38 -19.97
C ASN A 25 4.10 5.24 -20.98
N ASN A 26 3.58 5.42 -22.20
CA ASN A 26 3.56 4.39 -23.25
C ASN A 26 3.04 3.03 -22.75
N LYS A 27 1.88 3.03 -22.06
CA LYS A 27 1.23 1.85 -21.48
C LYS A 27 2.07 1.08 -20.44
N LYS A 28 3.10 1.70 -19.87
CA LYS A 28 3.93 1.13 -18.80
C LYS A 28 3.88 2.02 -17.56
N LEU A 29 3.94 1.42 -16.38
CA LEU A 29 4.12 2.16 -15.13
C LEU A 29 5.45 2.93 -15.19
N ALA A 30 5.40 4.24 -14.96
CA ALA A 30 6.57 5.10 -14.95
C ALA A 30 7.28 5.02 -13.61
N LEU A 31 7.93 3.87 -13.36
CA LEU A 31 8.80 3.64 -12.21
C LEU A 31 10.26 3.91 -12.60
N GLY A 32 11.02 4.52 -11.69
CA GLY A 32 12.47 4.60 -11.80
C GLY A 32 13.14 3.24 -11.60
N THR A 33 14.41 3.11 -12.01
CA THR A 33 15.19 1.87 -11.99
C THR A 33 15.13 1.11 -10.65
N TRP A 34 15.00 1.84 -9.54
CA TRP A 34 15.02 1.29 -8.18
C TRP A 34 13.68 1.39 -7.45
N GLN A 35 12.62 1.88 -8.10
CA GLN A 35 11.30 1.98 -7.50
C GLN A 35 10.56 0.66 -7.64
N GLN A 36 9.91 0.22 -6.56
CA GLN A 36 9.07 -0.96 -6.51
C GLN A 36 7.76 -0.61 -5.80
N ILE A 37 6.65 -1.18 -6.25
CA ILE A 37 5.38 -1.11 -5.54
C ILE A 37 5.33 -2.28 -4.57
N VAL A 38 5.32 -1.97 -3.28
CA VAL A 38 5.34 -2.97 -2.20
C VAL A 38 4.12 -2.82 -1.31
N VAL A 39 3.55 -3.94 -0.89
CA VAL A 39 2.53 -3.97 0.17
C VAL A 39 3.23 -4.31 1.48
N VAL A 40 3.02 -3.46 2.48
CA VAL A 40 3.54 -3.69 3.83
C VAL A 40 2.37 -3.95 4.77
N ASP A 41 2.29 -5.17 5.30
CA ASP A 41 1.32 -5.52 6.33
C ASP A 41 1.92 -5.29 7.71
N PHE A 42 1.37 -4.34 8.46
CA PHE A 42 1.81 -4.03 9.82
C PHE A 42 1.05 -4.77 10.90
N ASP A 43 0.04 -5.56 10.56
CA ASP A 43 -0.77 -6.24 11.56
C ASP A 43 0.03 -7.35 12.25
N ASN A 44 -0.39 -7.68 13.47
CA ASN A 44 0.35 -8.58 14.35
C ASN A 44 0.05 -10.07 14.08
N ARG A 45 -0.71 -10.37 13.03
CA ARG A 45 -1.07 -11.72 12.60
C ARG A 45 -1.34 -11.75 11.09
N PRO A 46 -1.19 -12.91 10.42
CA PRO A 46 -1.49 -13.05 9.01
C PRO A 46 -2.95 -12.73 8.70
N ARG A 47 -3.19 -11.98 7.62
CA ARG A 47 -4.52 -11.64 7.11
C ARG A 47 -4.57 -11.78 5.59
N SER A 48 -5.76 -12.03 5.06
CA SER A 48 -6.01 -11.80 3.64
C SER A 48 -6.15 -10.28 3.41
N ARG A 49 -5.35 -9.73 2.50
CA ARG A 49 -5.38 -8.31 2.14
C ARG A 49 -5.90 -8.16 0.72
N GLN A 50 -6.70 -7.12 0.51
CA GLN A 50 -7.20 -6.75 -0.81
C GLN A 50 -6.52 -5.45 -1.24
N ILE A 51 -6.05 -5.43 -2.49
CA ILE A 51 -5.45 -4.26 -3.11
C ILE A 51 -6.42 -3.82 -4.20
N LEU A 52 -6.92 -2.58 -4.10
CA LEU A 52 -7.76 -1.99 -5.13
C LEU A 52 -6.88 -1.28 -6.16
N LEU A 53 -7.05 -1.61 -7.44
CA LEU A 53 -6.41 -0.91 -8.54
C LEU A 53 -7.47 -0.07 -9.24
N GLN A 54 -7.19 1.23 -9.36
CA GLN A 54 -7.97 2.15 -10.17
C GLN A 54 -7.07 2.71 -11.27
N ILE A 55 -7.49 2.54 -12.52
CA ILE A 55 -6.79 3.07 -13.70
C ILE A 55 -7.67 4.16 -14.30
N MET A 56 -7.08 5.32 -14.58
CA MET A 56 -7.76 6.50 -15.11
C MET A 56 -6.92 7.07 -16.24
N GLY A 57 -7.57 7.53 -17.31
CA GLY A 57 -6.92 8.09 -18.50
C GLY A 57 -7.57 7.59 -19.80
N GLU A 58 -6.95 7.94 -20.92
CA GLU A 58 -7.30 7.47 -22.28
C GLU A 58 -6.26 6.49 -22.83
#